data_AF-A0A0W8E983-F1
#
_entry.id   AF-A0A0W8E983-F1
#
_cell.length_a   1.000
_cell.length_b   1.000
_cell.length_c   1.000
_cell.angle_alpha   90.00
_cell.angle_beta   90.00
_cell.angle_gamma   90.00
#
_symmetry.space_group_name_H-M   'P 1'
#
loop_
_entity.id
_entity.type
_entity.pdbx_description
1 polymer ?
#
loop_
_entity_poly.entity_id
_entity_poly.type
_entity_poly.pdbx_seq_one_letter_code
_entity_poly.pdbx_strand_id
1 'polypeptide(L)' 'MKKMKFEEALKGLEAIVDKLETGELELEESIKLYEQGIDLSVYCQKQLAQAEGKIQRLVKKLDGEIQVVDME' A
#
# COMPACT_ATOMS: atom_id res chain seq x y z
N MET A 1 -0.98 16.10 -11.11
CA MET A 1 -0.68 14.66 -11.13
C MET A 1 -1.76 13.91 -10.36
N LYS A 2 -2.35 12.87 -10.94
CA LYS A 2 -3.44 12.08 -10.33
C LYS A 2 -2.82 11.08 -9.36
N LYS A 3 -3.20 11.12 -8.07
CA LYS A 3 -2.79 10.06 -7.12
C LYS A 3 -3.46 8.75 -7.52
N MET A 4 -2.66 7.69 -7.64
CA MET A 4 -3.13 6.32 -7.89
C MET A 4 -4.06 5.89 -6.73
N LYS A 5 -5.16 5.20 -7.00
CA LYS A 5 -6.02 4.66 -5.94
C LYS A 5 -5.41 3.40 -5.32
N PHE A 6 -5.84 3.04 -4.11
CA PHE A 6 -5.37 1.82 -3.44
C PHE A 6 -5.74 0.57 -4.25
N GLU A 7 -6.98 0.52 -4.73
CA GLU A 7 -7.52 -0.60 -5.50
C GLU A 7 -6.80 -0.78 -6.84
N GLU A 8 -6.37 0.33 -7.45
CA GLU A 8 -5.57 0.31 -8.67
C GLU A 8 -4.17 -0.25 -8.41
N ALA A 9 -3.53 0.16 -7.31
CA ALA A 9 -2.22 -0.34 -6.92
C ALA A 9 -2.25 -1.82 -6.53
N LEU A 10 -3.26 -2.24 -5.77
CA LEU A 10 -3.45 -3.64 -5.37
C LEU A 10 -3.65 -4.53 -6.60
N LYS A 11 -4.52 -4.13 -7.53
CA LYS A 11 -4.74 -4.87 -8.78
C LYS A 11 -3.47 -4.95 -9.63
N GLY A 12 -2.66 -3.89 -9.65
CA GLY A 12 -1.36 -3.90 -10.32
C GLY A 12 -0.39 -4.89 -9.68
N LEU A 13 -0.36 -4.96 -8.35
CA LEU A 13 0.48 -5.89 -7.60
C LEU A 13 0.05 -7.35 -7.84
N GLU A 14 -1.25 -7.64 -7.79
CA GLU A 14 -1.80 -8.98 -8.10
C GLU A 14 -1.38 -9.42 -9.51
N ALA A 15 -1.53 -8.55 -10.51
CA ALA A 15 -1.14 -8.87 -11.89
C ALA A 15 0.38 -9.10 -12.05
N ILE A 16 1.22 -8.45 -11.24
CA ILE A 16 2.66 -8.71 -11.22
C ILE A 16 2.94 -10.09 -10.62
N VAL A 17 2.31 -10.42 -9.50
CA VAL A 17 2.45 -11.73 -8.85
C VAL A 17 2.03 -12.84 -9.80
N ASP A 18 0.86 -12.72 -10.42
CA ASP A 18 0.35 -13.69 -11.40
C ASP A 18 1.37 -13.95 -12.52
N LYS A 19 1.99 -12.88 -13.05
CA LYS A 19 3.02 -12.99 -14.11
C LYS A 19 4.29 -13.67 -13.61
N LEU A 20 4.78 -13.30 -12.42
CA LEU A 20 5.97 -13.90 -11.83
C LEU A 20 5.78 -15.40 -11.55
N GLU A 21 4.57 -15.80 -11.17
CA GLU A 21 4.22 -17.20 -10.89
C GLU A 21 4.14 -18.07 -12.15
N THR A 22 3.92 -17.49 -13.34
CA THR A 22 3.91 -18.27 -14.60
C THR A 22 5.26 -18.92 -14.91
N GLY A 23 6.37 -18.31 -14.48
CA GLY A 23 7.71 -18.80 -14.76
C GLY A 23 8.15 -18.71 -16.23
N GLU A 24 7.38 -18.06 -17.10
CA GLU A 24 7.68 -17.93 -18.54
C GLU A 24 8.51 -16.68 -18.90
N LEU A 25 8.90 -15.90 -17.88
CA LEU A 25 9.56 -14.62 -18.04
C LEU A 25 11.08 -14.77 -18.15
N GLU A 26 11.70 -13.96 -19.00
CA GLU A 26 13.14 -13.78 -19.00
C GLU A 26 13.63 -13.18 -17.67
N LEU A 27 14.88 -13.45 -17.30
CA LEU A 27 15.46 -13.02 -16.02
C LEU A 27 15.34 -11.49 -15.82
N GLU A 28 15.68 -10.72 -16.85
CA GLU A 28 15.65 -9.26 -16.83
C GLU A 28 14.22 -8.72 -16.65
N GLU A 29 13.23 -9.39 -17.22
CA GLU A 29 11.82 -9.01 -17.07
C GLU A 29 11.31 -9.35 -15.67
N SER A 30 11.71 -10.52 -15.15
CA SER A 30 11.39 -10.95 -13.79
C SER A 30 11.91 -9.97 -12.74
N ILE A 31 13.14 -9.47 -12.91
CA ILE A 31 13.73 -8.45 -12.02
C ILE A 31 12.93 -7.14 -12.07
N LYS A 32 12.57 -6.67 -13.26
CA LYS A 32 11.76 -5.44 -13.41
C LYS A 32 10.38 -5.56 -12.78
N LEU A 33 9.71 -6.68 -13.00
CA LEU A 33 8.41 -6.94 -12.39
C LEU A 33 8.50 -7.04 -10.88
N TYR A 34 9.57 -7.65 -10.36
CA TYR A 34 9.83 -7.71 -8.93
C TYR A 34 10.01 -6.31 -8.31
N GLU A 35 10.85 -5.45 -8.90
CA GLU A 35 11.04 -4.07 -8.44
C GLU A 35 9.71 -3.29 -8.43
N GLN A 36 8.94 -3.38 -9.51
CA GLN A 36 7.62 -2.76 -9.59
C GLN A 36 6.65 -3.30 -8.54
N GLY A 37 6.70 -4.61 -8.26
CA GLY A 37 5.91 -5.25 -7.22
C GLY A 37 6.25 -4.73 -5.82
N ILE A 38 7.54 -4.54 -5.52
CA ILE A 38 7.99 -3.94 -4.26
C ILE A 38 7.45 -2.52 -4.11
N ASP A 39 7.56 -1.69 -5.14
CA ASP A 39 7.05 -0.31 -5.10
C ASP A 39 5.53 -0.25 -4.86
N LEU A 40 4.76 -1.10 -5.53
CA LEU A 40 3.31 -1.19 -5.33
C LEU A 40 2.96 -1.73 -3.94
N SER A 41 3.72 -2.70 -3.41
CA SER A 41 3.54 -3.24 -2.06
C SER A 41 3.78 -2.17 -0.99
N VAL A 42 4.88 -1.43 -1.09
CA VAL A 42 5.19 -0.30 -0.20
C VAL A 42 4.10 0.78 -0.28
N TYR A 43 3.61 1.08 -1.48
CA TYR A 43 2.50 2.00 -1.67
C TYR A 43 1.22 1.52 -0.96
N CYS A 44 0.83 0.26 -1.15
CA CYS A 44 -0.35 -0.33 -0.51
C CYS A 44 -0.25 -0.29 1.02
N GLN A 45 0.90 -0.70 1.58
CA GLN A 45 1.15 -0.65 3.03
C GLN A 45 1.01 0.77 3.58
N LYS A 46 1.57 1.76 2.88
CA LYS A 46 1.47 3.17 3.30
C LYS A 46 0.02 3.68 3.29
N GLN A 47 -0.80 3.24 2.34
CA GLN A 47 -2.20 3.64 2.28
C GLN A 47 -3.03 2.96 3.39
N LEU A 48 -2.75 1.69 3.68
CA LEU A 48 -3.37 0.97 4.80
C LEU A 48 -3.01 1.60 6.15
N ALA A 49 -1.73 1.93 6.38
CA ALA A 49 -1.29 2.59 7.60
C ALA A 49 -1.96 3.97 7.80
N GLN A 50 -2.15 4.73 6.71
CA GLN A 50 -2.90 5.99 6.78
C GLN A 50 -4.39 5.78 7.11
N ALA A 51 -5.01 4.73 6.55
CA ALA A 51 -6.40 4.39 6.84
C ALA A 51 -6.58 3.95 8.29
N GLU A 52 -5.68 3.08 8.78
CA GLU A 52 -5.67 2.63 10.18
C GLU A 52 -5.50 3.81 11.14
N GLY A 53 -4.53 4.70 10.90
CA GLY A 53 -4.34 5.89 11.74
C GLY A 53 -5.55 6.82 11.74
N LYS A 54 -6.32 6.89 10.65
CA LYS A 54 -7.60 7.63 10.63
C LYS A 54 -8.65 6.94 11.51
N ILE A 55 -8.78 5.62 11.41
CA ILE A 55 -9.71 4.83 12.23
C ILE A 55 -9.36 4.98 13.71
N GLN A 56 -8.09 4.79 14.09
CA GLN A 56 -7.64 4.94 15.48
C GLN A 56 -7.97 6.33 16.05
N ARG A 57 -7.76 7.41 15.28
CA ARG A 57 -8.14 8.76 15.71
C ARG A 57 -9.66 8.94 15.88
N LEU A 58 -10.47 8.30 15.03
CA LEU A 58 -11.93 8.36 15.15
C LEU A 58 -12.42 7.59 16.38
N VAL A 59 -11.86 6.41 16.64
CA VAL A 59 -12.17 5.61 17.84
C VAL A 59 -11.83 6.38 19.12
N LYS A 60 -10.63 6.96 19.21
CA LYS A 60 -10.23 7.78 20.38
C LYS A 60 -11.16 8.98 20.60
N LYS A 61 -11.62 9.63 19.52
CA LYS A 61 -12.59 10.73 19.62
C LYS A 61 -13.96 10.28 20.13
N LEU A 62 -14.41 9.09 19.76
CA LEU A 62 -15.69 8.53 20.23
C LEU A 62 -15.64 8.13 21.70
N ASP A 63 -14.48 7.65 22.17
CA ASP A 63 -14.28 7.21 23.56
C ASP A 63 -14.01 8.37 24.54
N GLY A 64 -14.07 9.62 24.07
CA GLY A 64 -13.92 10.82 24.91
C GLY A 64 -12.49 11.14 25.35
N GLU A 65 -11.50 10.32 25.01
CA GLU A 65 -10.09 10.63 25.24
C GLU A 65 -9.59 11.66 24.20
N ILE A 66 -9.58 12.92 24.62
CA ILE A 66 -8.87 13.98 23.90
C ILE A 66 -7.39 13.64 23.89
N GLN A 67 -6.87 13.17 22.74
CA GLN A 67 -5.42 13.15 22.55
C GLN A 67 -4.93 14.58 22.46
N VAL A 68 -4.29 15.04 23.55
CA VAL A 68 -3.29 16.10 23.48
C VAL A 68 -2.21 15.56 22.55
N VAL A 69 -2.21 16.03 21.30
CA VAL A 69 -1.11 15.75 20.39
C VAL A 69 -0.04 16.74 20.81
N ASP A 70 0.98 16.28 21.51
CA ASP A 70 2.22 17.05 21.68
C ASP A 70 2.73 17.39 20.28
N MET A 71 2.59 18.68 19.93
CA MET A 71 3.24 19.28 18.79
C MET A 71 4.64 19.64 19.24
N GLU A 72 5.61 18.78 18.92
CA GLU A 72 7.02 19.18 18.77
C GLU A 72 7.35 19.35 17.28
#